data_AF-A0A2Z6LLD5-F1
#
_entry.id   AF-A0A2Z6LLD5-F1
#
_cell.length_a   1.000
_cell.length_b   1.000
_cell.length_c   1.000
_cell.angle_alpha   90.00
_cell.angle_beta   90.00
_cell.angle_gamma   90.00
#
_symmetry.space_group_name_H-M   'P 1'
#
loop_
_entity.id
_entity.type
_entity.pdbx_description
1 polymer ?
#
loop_
_entity_poly.entity_id
_entity_poly.type
_entity_poly.pdbx_seq_one_letter_code
_entity_poly.pdbx_strand_id
1 'polypeptide(L)'
;MAVEVYAAAENDDKIHSDVLTKARESCYKARDAFYSCIEKQCDKKPTEIASVGLLYPKECKKSRDQFVNQCRSSWVKHFDRQYCQNKRAQQRLLDDKGSRRGPLSLPHAFKSTP
;
A
#
# COMPACT_ATOMS: atom_id res chain seq x y z
N MET A 1 26.20 44.30 -11.40
CA MET A 1 25.49 43.16 -12.03
C MET A 1 25.39 42.03 -11.00
N ALA A 2 24.40 42.09 -10.10
CA ALA A 2 24.17 41.07 -9.08
C ALA A 2 22.67 40.77 -8.90
N VAL A 3 21.83 41.34 -9.76
CA VAL A 3 20.38 41.33 -9.68
C VAL A 3 19.70 40.25 -10.54
N GLU A 4 20.45 39.62 -11.45
CA GLU A 4 19.87 38.64 -12.40
C GLU A 4 20.13 37.18 -11.99
N VAL A 5 21.07 36.94 -11.06
CA VAL A 5 21.45 35.57 -10.65
C VAL A 5 20.45 34.97 -9.67
N TYR A 6 19.82 35.76 -8.80
CA TYR A 6 18.84 35.25 -7.83
C TYR A 6 17.46 34.97 -8.44
N ALA A 7 17.10 35.61 -9.55
CA ALA A 7 15.84 35.34 -10.25
C ALA A 7 15.90 34.01 -11.04
N ALA A 8 17.09 33.61 -11.50
CA ALA A 8 17.30 32.32 -12.14
C ALA A 8 17.14 31.15 -11.16
N ALA A 9 17.63 31.30 -9.91
CA ALA A 9 17.51 30.29 -8.87
C ALA A 9 16.04 29.98 -8.50
N GLU A 10 15.19 31.00 -8.31
CA GLU A 10 13.77 30.77 -7.99
C GLU A 10 12.97 30.10 -9.12
N ASN A 11 13.38 30.25 -10.37
CA ASN A 11 12.74 29.58 -11.50
C ASN A 11 13.25 28.14 -11.66
N ASP A 12 14.52 27.87 -11.39
CA ASP A 12 15.11 26.54 -11.38
C ASP A 12 14.50 25.66 -10.27
N ASP A 13 14.34 26.21 -9.06
CA ASP A 13 13.65 25.55 -7.94
C ASP A 13 12.18 25.21 -8.27
N LYS A 14 11.47 26.11 -8.97
CA LYS A 14 10.09 25.87 -9.42
C LYS A 14 10.03 24.75 -10.47
N ILE A 15 10.88 24.80 -11.49
CA ILE A 15 10.95 23.73 -12.51
C ILE A 15 11.27 22.39 -11.86
N HIS A 16 12.22 22.35 -10.91
CA HIS A 16 12.53 21.14 -10.16
C HIS A 16 11.34 20.64 -9.33
N SER A 17 10.58 21.53 -8.69
CA SER A 17 9.38 21.17 -7.95
C SER A 17 8.27 20.60 -8.84
N ASP A 18 8.11 21.14 -10.06
CA ASP A 18 7.12 20.66 -11.04
C ASP A 18 7.50 19.28 -11.58
N VAL A 19 8.78 19.05 -11.86
CA VAL A 19 9.30 17.73 -12.30
C VAL A 19 9.10 16.69 -11.20
N LEU A 20 9.38 17.03 -9.95
CA LEU A 20 9.16 16.14 -8.81
C LEU A 20 7.67 15.84 -8.59
N THR A 21 6.80 16.82 -8.80
CA THR A 21 5.35 16.64 -8.69
C THR A 21 4.81 15.73 -9.79
N LYS A 22 5.21 15.94 -11.04
CA LYS A 22 4.86 15.05 -12.17
C LYS A 22 5.37 13.62 -11.95
N ALA A 23 6.58 13.47 -11.41
CA ALA A 23 7.11 12.16 -11.06
C ALA A 23 6.25 11.47 -9.97
N ARG A 24 5.82 12.19 -8.92
CA ARG A 24 4.92 11.65 -7.89
C ARG A 24 3.57 11.25 -8.46
N GLU A 25 2.98 12.08 -9.33
CA GLU A 25 1.72 11.77 -10.00
C GLU A 25 1.81 10.49 -10.85
N SER A 26 2.90 10.33 -11.60
CA SER A 26 3.13 9.10 -12.39
C SER A 26 3.19 7.87 -11.48
N CYS A 27 3.95 7.96 -10.37
CA CYS A 27 4.04 6.91 -9.37
C CYS A 27 2.65 6.53 -8.79
N TYR A 28 1.81 7.51 -8.45
CA TYR A 28 0.46 7.24 -7.95
C TYR A 28 -0.45 6.60 -9.01
N LYS A 29 -0.36 7.05 -10.27
CA LYS A 29 -1.12 6.44 -11.37
C LYS A 29 -0.75 4.97 -11.57
N ALA A 30 0.54 4.63 -11.56
CA ALA A 30 0.99 3.24 -11.67
C ALA A 30 0.59 2.39 -10.45
N ARG A 31 0.67 2.97 -9.24
CA ARG A 31 0.21 2.34 -8.00
C ARG A 31 -1.27 1.94 -8.10
N ASP A 32 -2.11 2.89 -8.51
CA ASP A 32 -3.56 2.69 -8.56
C ASP A 32 -3.95 1.68 -9.63
N ALA A 33 -3.25 1.68 -10.77
CA ALA A 33 -3.42 0.64 -11.79
C ALA A 33 -3.05 -0.76 -11.28
N PHE A 34 -1.99 -0.89 -10.48
CA PHE A 34 -1.59 -2.16 -9.88
C PHE A 34 -2.62 -2.67 -8.87
N TYR A 35 -3.05 -1.85 -7.90
CA TYR A 35 -4.03 -2.29 -6.90
C TYR A 35 -5.42 -2.51 -7.50
N SER A 36 -5.83 -1.73 -8.51
CA SER A 36 -7.08 -1.99 -9.25
C SER A 36 -7.03 -3.35 -9.96
N CYS A 37 -5.87 -3.75 -10.49
CA CYS A 37 -5.68 -5.08 -11.08
C CYS A 37 -5.84 -6.19 -10.02
N ILE A 38 -5.25 -6.01 -8.83
CA ILE A 38 -5.37 -6.97 -7.73
C ILE A 38 -6.83 -7.13 -7.29
N GLU A 39 -7.56 -6.02 -7.13
CA GLU A 39 -8.95 -6.06 -6.69
C GLU A 39 -9.88 -6.75 -7.70
N LYS A 40 -9.63 -6.57 -9.00
CA LYS A 40 -10.40 -7.24 -10.06
C LYS A 40 -10.13 -8.74 -10.16
N GLN A 41 -8.96 -9.19 -9.70
CA GLN A 41 -8.50 -10.56 -9.84
C GLN A 41 -8.42 -11.28 -8.49
N CYS A 42 -9.13 -10.79 -7.46
CA CYS A 42 -9.13 -11.36 -6.11
C CYS A 42 -9.63 -12.83 -6.06
N ASP A 43 -10.42 -13.25 -7.05
CA ASP A 43 -10.95 -14.61 -7.16
C ASP A 43 -9.93 -15.62 -7.73
N LYS A 44 -8.83 -15.14 -8.33
CA LYS A 44 -7.80 -16.01 -8.92
C LYS A 44 -6.71 -16.33 -7.90
N LYS A 45 -6.26 -17.59 -7.87
CA LYS A 45 -5.22 -18.07 -6.94
C LYS A 45 -3.98 -17.16 -7.01
N PRO A 46 -3.61 -16.48 -5.91
CA PRO A 46 -2.42 -15.65 -5.89
C PRO A 46 -1.18 -16.53 -6.13
N THR A 47 -0.40 -16.21 -7.15
CA THR A 47 0.72 -17.05 -7.56
C THR A 47 2.08 -16.39 -7.33
N GLU A 48 2.10 -15.07 -7.13
CA GLU A 48 3.33 -14.29 -7.00
C GLU A 48 3.34 -13.51 -5.68
N ILE A 49 4.54 -13.33 -5.12
CA ILE A 49 4.77 -12.62 -3.85
C ILE A 49 5.46 -11.28 -4.19
N ALA A 50 4.83 -10.17 -3.83
CA ALA A 50 5.40 -8.82 -3.89
C ALA A 50 6.18 -8.52 -2.59
N SER A 51 6.59 -7.27 -2.42
CA SER A 51 7.26 -6.84 -1.19
C SER A 51 6.33 -7.03 0.01
N VAL A 52 6.91 -7.44 1.15
CA VAL A 52 6.18 -7.57 2.43
C VAL A 52 5.07 -8.66 2.39
N GLY A 53 5.18 -9.64 1.50
CA GLY A 53 4.26 -10.79 1.47
C GLY A 53 2.92 -10.50 0.79
N LEU A 54 2.80 -9.39 0.05
CA LEU A 54 1.60 -9.10 -0.74
C LEU A 54 1.45 -10.14 -1.86
N LEU A 55 0.40 -10.94 -1.78
CA LEU A 55 0.10 -11.97 -2.77
C LEU A 55 -0.73 -11.38 -3.92
N TYR A 56 -0.28 -11.56 -5.17
CA TYR A 56 -0.99 -11.04 -6.35
C TYR A 56 -0.98 -12.05 -7.53
N PRO A 57 -1.93 -11.93 -8.48
CA PRO A 57 -2.00 -12.83 -9.63
C PRO A 57 -1.00 -12.45 -10.72
N LYS A 58 -0.54 -13.44 -11.50
CA LYS A 58 0.47 -13.26 -12.57
C LYS A 58 0.08 -12.22 -13.63
N GLU A 59 -1.22 -12.02 -13.85
CA GLU A 59 -1.74 -11.02 -14.79
C GLU A 59 -1.33 -9.59 -14.39
N CYS A 60 -1.18 -9.32 -13.10
CA CYS A 60 -0.79 -8.01 -12.57
C CYS A 60 0.74 -7.84 -12.44
N LYS A 61 1.56 -8.79 -12.92
CA LYS A 61 3.02 -8.68 -12.89
C LYS A 61 3.53 -7.51 -13.74
N LYS A 62 2.93 -7.30 -14.92
CA LYS A 62 3.31 -6.18 -15.79
C LYS A 62 3.06 -4.81 -15.14
N SER A 63 1.92 -4.64 -14.46
CA SER A 63 1.63 -3.41 -13.72
C SER A 63 2.51 -3.27 -12.48
N ARG A 64 2.93 -4.38 -11.87
CA ARG A 64 3.91 -4.37 -10.78
C ARG A 64 5.27 -3.84 -11.22
N ASP A 65 5.79 -4.32 -12.35
CA ASP A 65 7.09 -3.88 -12.87
C ASP A 65 7.05 -2.37 -13.20
N GLN A 66 5.94 -1.90 -13.78
CA GLN A 66 5.72 -0.47 -14.03
C GLN A 66 5.68 0.35 -12.72
N PHE A 67 5.00 -0.14 -11.69
CA PHE A 67 4.95 0.51 -10.38
C PHE A 67 6.33 0.59 -9.71
N VAL A 68 7.13 -0.49 -9.78
CA VAL A 68 8.49 -0.50 -9.23
C VAL A 68 9.44 0.42 -10.01
N ASN A 69 9.25 0.55 -11.33
CA ASN A 69 10.07 1.42 -12.16
C ASN A 69 9.74 2.91 -12.00
N GLN A 70 8.45 3.25 -11.79
CA GLN A 70 8.01 4.65 -11.65
C GLN A 70 8.12 5.18 -10.23
N CYS A 71 8.02 4.31 -9.22
CA CYS A 71 8.08 4.70 -7.81
C CYS A 71 9.42 4.38 -7.17
N ARG A 72 9.83 5.20 -6.20
CA ARG A 72 10.94 4.85 -5.31
C ARG A 72 10.64 3.56 -4.55
N SER A 73 11.64 2.69 -4.40
CA SER A 73 11.51 1.41 -3.70
C SER A 73 11.02 1.53 -2.25
N SER A 74 11.36 2.62 -1.55
CA SER A 74 10.84 2.92 -0.21
C SER A 74 9.33 3.16 -0.20
N TRP A 75 8.81 3.86 -1.21
CA TRP A 75 7.39 4.12 -1.40
C TRP A 75 6.64 2.83 -1.75
N VAL A 76 7.21 1.99 -2.63
CA VAL A 76 6.64 0.68 -2.97
C VAL A 76 6.45 -0.18 -1.71
N LYS A 77 7.49 -0.29 -0.86
CA LYS A 77 7.40 -1.03 0.41
C LYS A 77 6.36 -0.44 1.36
N HIS A 78 6.25 0.88 1.43
CA HIS A 78 5.26 1.56 2.25
C HIS A 78 3.84 1.26 1.78
N PHE A 79 3.57 1.41 0.48
CA PHE A 79 2.25 1.15 -0.10
C PHE A 79 1.84 -0.31 0.02
N ASP A 80 2.76 -1.26 -0.22
CA ASP A 80 2.45 -2.68 -0.05
C ASP A 80 2.07 -3.02 1.39
N ARG A 81 2.78 -2.42 2.37
CA ARG A 81 2.44 -2.57 3.80
C ARG A 81 1.06 -1.97 4.10
N GLN A 82 0.77 -0.77 3.60
CA GLN A 82 -0.54 -0.12 3.78
C GLN A 82 -1.66 -0.97 3.19
N TYR A 83 -1.47 -1.50 1.99
CA TYR A 83 -2.47 -2.34 1.32
C TYR A 83 -2.72 -3.64 2.09
N CYS A 84 -1.67 -4.35 2.53
CA CYS A 84 -1.80 -5.55 3.36
C CYS A 84 -2.50 -5.25 4.69
N GLN A 85 -2.19 -4.13 5.34
CA GLN A 85 -2.85 -3.70 6.57
C GLN A 85 -4.33 -3.42 6.34
N ASN A 86 -4.67 -2.69 5.29
CA ASN A 86 -6.05 -2.34 4.97
C ASN A 86 -6.87 -3.58 4.57
N LYS A 87 -6.32 -4.48 3.74
CA LYS A 87 -6.98 -5.75 3.40
C LYS A 87 -7.16 -6.64 4.63
N ARG A 88 -6.18 -6.74 5.52
CA ARG A 88 -6.32 -7.48 6.78
C ARG A 88 -7.36 -6.85 7.70
N ALA A 89 -7.42 -5.52 7.77
CA ALA A 89 -8.43 -4.80 8.53
C ALA A 89 -9.83 -5.03 7.95
N GLN A 90 -9.98 -4.93 6.63
CA GLN A 90 -11.23 -5.24 5.92
C GLN A 90 -11.66 -6.69 6.17
N GLN A 91 -10.76 -7.66 6.01
CA GLN A 91 -11.06 -9.07 6.27
C GLN A 91 -11.55 -9.30 7.71
N ARG A 92 -10.89 -8.70 8.70
CA ARG A 92 -11.32 -8.80 10.11
C ARG A 92 -12.70 -8.18 10.35
N LEU A 93 -12.98 -7.04 9.71
CA LEU A 93 -14.28 -6.39 9.82
C LEU A 93 -15.41 -7.23 9.19
N LEU A 94 -15.11 -7.92 8.09
CA LEU A 94 -16.02 -8.87 7.44
C LEU A 94 -16.21 -10.15 8.27
N ASP A 95 -15.14 -10.63 8.93
CA ASP A 95 -15.17 -11.82 9.80
C ASP A 95 -15.95 -11.58 11.12
N ASP A 96 -15.93 -10.36 11.66
CA ASP A 96 -16.70 -9.96 12.85
C ASP A 96 -18.23 -9.99 12.62
N LYS A 97 -18.69 -10.01 11.36
CA LYS A 97 -20.11 -10.25 11.03
C LYS A 97 -20.50 -11.73 10.98
N GLY A 98 -19.55 -12.66 10.95
CA GLY A 98 -19.79 -14.11 10.90
C GLY A 98 -19.51 -14.84 12.21
N SER A 99 -18.64 -14.29 13.07
CA SER A 99 -18.29 -14.94 14.33
C SER A 99 -19.25 -14.50 15.43
N ARG A 100 -20.30 -15.31 15.66
CA ARG A 100 -21.03 -15.33 16.92
C ARG A 100 -19.99 -15.42 18.05
N ARG A 101 -19.66 -14.29 18.66
CA ARG A 101 -18.94 -14.23 19.93
C ARG A 101 -19.80 -14.95 20.96
N GLY A 102 -19.60 -16.26 21.07
CA GLY A 102 -20.01 -17.01 22.25
C GLY A 102 -19.42 -16.30 23.47
N PRO A 103 -20.14 -16.22 24.60
CA PRO A 103 -19.69 -15.48 25.75
C PRO A 103 -18.30 -15.97 26.15
N LEU A 104 -17.35 -15.04 26.29
CA LEU A 104 -16.02 -15.28 26.84
C LEU A 104 -16.23 -15.92 28.22
N SER A 105 -16.16 -17.25 28.28
CA SER A 105 -16.12 -17.98 29.53
C SER A 105 -14.74 -17.74 30.11
N LEU A 106 -14.67 -16.70 30.95
CA LEU A 106 -13.57 -16.50 31.89
C LEU A 106 -13.37 -17.82 32.66
N PRO A 107 -12.16 -18.40 32.70
CA PRO A 107 -11.91 -19.57 33.51
C PRO A 107 -12.20 -19.21 34.97
N HIS A 108 -13.20 -19.90 35.52
CA HIS A 108 -13.63 -19.77 36.91
C HIS A 108 -12.41 -19.94 37.81
N ALA A 109 -12.09 -18.92 38.61
CA ALA A 109 -11.03 -19.01 39.61
C ALA A 109 -11.36 -20.17 40.57
N PHE A 110 -10.49 -21.16 40.59
CA PHE A 110 -10.58 -22.30 41.48
C PHE A 110 -10.56 -21.80 42.93
N LYS A 111 -11.65 -22.08 43.67
CA LYS A 111 -11.70 -21.90 45.12
C LYS A 111 -10.76 -22.93 45.76
N SER A 112 -9.72 -22.46 46.43
CA SER A 112 -8.97 -23.28 47.39
C SER A 112 -9.37 -22.88 48.81
N THR A 113 -10.20 -23.70 49.44
CA THR A 113 -10.28 -23.83 50.91
C THR A 113 -9.52 -25.11 51.27
N PRO A 114 -8.78 -25.12 52.39
CA PRO A 114 -9.35 -25.65 53.63
C PRO A 114 -9.43 -24.62 54.75
#